data_AF-M1P9J0-F1
#
_entry.id   AF-M1P9J0-F1
#
_cell.length_a   1.000
_cell.length_b   1.000
_cell.length_c   1.000
_cell.angle_alpha   90.00
_cell.angle_beta   90.00
_cell.angle_gamma   90.00
#
_symmetry.space_group_name_H-M   'P 1'
#
loop_
_entity.id
_entity.type
_entity.pdbx_description
1 polymer ?
#
loop_
_entity_poly.entity_id
_entity_poly.type
_entity_poly.pdbx_seq_one_letter_code
_entity_poly.pdbx_strand_id
1 'polypeptide(L)'
;MASGIADSFITFWTINKFKHFWLRHYLEGIPSPLLKEIGCLYESEVLKNRGMEILNVYNNQLKMIKEADHIYGISSAVTEGYADSISERVKEGIPIELIVPLHVAGELKLSPYVEKLAALKNHENFKLMVMDEDIKVGLIVTDKHLSLSLYKKEGIEYDISTGLFSSDSKAIEWGEMLFWYCKGKADFTKFQ
;
A
#
# COMPACT_ATOMS: atom_id res chain seq x y z
N MET A 1 14.72 17.91 -23.14
CA MET A 1 13.94 17.44 -24.31
C MET A 1 14.15 15.95 -24.61
N ALA A 2 15.38 15.41 -24.47
CA ALA A 2 15.61 13.96 -24.64
C ALA A 2 15.03 13.09 -23.50
N SER A 3 15.01 13.59 -22.26
CA SER A 3 14.43 12.88 -21.10
C SER A 3 12.92 12.67 -21.24
N GLY A 4 12.16 13.74 -21.51
CA GLY A 4 10.69 13.66 -21.58
C GLY A 4 10.13 12.72 -22.66
N ILE A 5 10.89 12.46 -23.74
CA ILE A 5 10.51 11.47 -24.76
C ILE A 5 10.74 10.04 -24.23
N ALA A 6 11.90 9.78 -23.60
CA ALA A 6 12.19 8.50 -22.98
C ALA A 6 11.20 8.17 -21.84
N ASP A 7 10.85 9.18 -21.04
CA ASP A 7 9.86 9.09 -19.96
C ASP A 7 8.45 8.77 -20.51
N SER A 8 8.09 9.33 -21.66
CA SER A 8 6.84 9.01 -22.35
C SER A 8 6.82 7.57 -22.89
N PHE A 9 7.96 7.07 -23.38
CA PHE A 9 8.09 5.68 -23.84
C PHE A 9 7.96 4.69 -22.69
N ILE A 10 8.67 4.89 -21.57
CA ILE A 10 8.61 3.96 -20.43
C ILE A 10 7.20 3.92 -19.83
N THR A 11 6.52 5.07 -19.74
CA THR A 11 5.11 5.12 -19.33
C THR A 11 4.21 4.30 -20.26
N PHE A 12 4.36 4.46 -21.58
CA PHE A 12 3.62 3.64 -22.55
C PHE A 12 3.90 2.15 -22.37
N TRP A 13 5.16 1.76 -22.18
CA TRP A 13 5.54 0.37 -21.96
C TRP A 13 4.99 -0.20 -20.66
N THR A 14 4.99 0.56 -19.56
CA THR A 14 4.39 0.15 -18.29
C THR A 14 2.88 -0.07 -18.40
N ILE A 15 2.18 0.83 -19.09
CA ILE A 15 0.75 0.68 -19.35
C ILE A 15 0.48 -0.59 -20.16
N ASN A 16 1.29 -0.85 -21.19
CA ASN A 16 1.12 -2.06 -22.01
C ASN A 16 1.50 -3.35 -21.26
N LYS A 17 2.59 -3.34 -20.49
CA LYS A 17 3.09 -4.49 -19.71
C LYS A 17 2.03 -4.98 -18.73
N PHE A 18 1.39 -4.06 -18.01
CA PHE A 18 0.36 -4.41 -17.02
C PHE A 18 -1.07 -4.04 -17.48
N LYS A 19 -1.32 -4.01 -18.80
CA LYS A 19 -2.62 -3.59 -19.38
C LYS A 19 -3.83 -4.26 -18.71
N HIS A 20 -3.74 -5.55 -18.41
CA HIS A 20 -4.85 -6.30 -17.81
C HIS A 20 -5.05 -5.97 -16.34
N PHE A 21 -3.98 -5.63 -15.63
CA PHE A 21 -4.06 -5.12 -14.27
C PHE A 21 -4.76 -3.75 -14.31
N TRP A 22 -4.25 -2.78 -15.07
CA TRP A 22 -4.83 -1.43 -15.16
C TRP A 22 -6.29 -1.41 -15.61
N LEU A 23 -6.66 -2.21 -16.61
CA LEU A 23 -8.03 -2.26 -17.13
C LEU A 23 -9.05 -2.82 -16.13
N ARG A 24 -8.61 -3.66 -15.19
CA ARG A 24 -9.48 -4.32 -14.20
C ARG A 24 -9.58 -3.57 -12.89
N HIS A 25 -8.77 -2.53 -12.69
CA HIS A 25 -8.68 -1.80 -11.43
C HIS A 25 -9.10 -0.34 -11.58
N TYR A 26 -9.48 0.24 -10.45
CA TYR A 26 -9.81 1.64 -10.30
C TYR A 26 -8.52 2.46 -10.13
N LEU A 27 -8.30 3.44 -11.01
CA LEU A 27 -7.07 4.24 -11.05
C LEU A 27 -7.29 5.71 -10.67
N GLU A 28 -8.54 6.18 -10.64
CA GLU A 28 -8.84 7.58 -10.36
C GLU A 28 -8.50 7.99 -8.92
N GLY A 29 -8.34 7.00 -8.04
CA GLY A 29 -7.82 7.19 -6.69
C GLY A 29 -6.33 7.55 -6.62
N ILE A 30 -5.57 7.29 -7.68
CA ILE A 30 -4.14 7.64 -7.75
C ILE A 30 -4.02 9.10 -8.22
N PRO A 31 -3.26 9.97 -7.51
CA PRO A 31 -3.09 11.36 -7.89
C PRO A 31 -2.50 11.52 -9.30
N SER A 32 -3.03 12.49 -10.07
CA SER A 32 -2.58 12.77 -11.44
C SER A 32 -1.06 12.93 -11.59
N PRO A 33 -0.33 13.62 -10.68
CA PRO A 33 1.13 13.68 -10.76
C PRO A 33 1.80 12.30 -10.74
N LEU A 34 1.30 11.35 -9.93
CA LEU A 34 1.87 10.01 -9.84
C LEU A 34 1.45 9.10 -10.99
N LEU A 35 0.27 9.31 -11.57
CA LEU A 35 -0.12 8.65 -12.81
C LEU A 35 0.80 9.03 -13.99
N LYS A 36 1.36 10.25 -14.01
CA LYS A 36 2.34 10.67 -15.02
C LYS A 36 3.69 9.96 -14.84
N GLU A 37 4.04 9.63 -13.60
CA GLU A 37 5.26 8.91 -13.23
C GLU A 37 5.07 7.39 -13.14
N ILE A 38 3.96 6.85 -13.68
CA ILE A 38 3.67 5.41 -13.61
C ILE A 38 4.74 4.56 -14.31
N GLY A 39 5.55 5.17 -15.20
CA GLY A 39 6.76 4.58 -15.77
C GLY A 39 7.72 4.00 -14.72
N CYS A 40 7.79 4.56 -13.51
CA CYS A 40 8.59 4.05 -12.40
C CYS A 40 8.21 2.62 -11.97
N LEU A 41 6.99 2.19 -12.28
CA LEU A 41 6.52 0.83 -11.99
C LEU A 41 6.92 -0.19 -13.05
N TYR A 42 7.67 0.18 -14.09
CA TYR A 42 7.97 -0.70 -15.22
C TYR A 42 8.60 -2.04 -14.83
N GLU A 43 9.55 -2.04 -13.89
CA GLU A 43 10.26 -3.24 -13.43
C GLU A 43 9.45 -4.08 -12.42
N SER A 44 8.22 -3.68 -12.12
CA SER A 44 7.31 -4.45 -11.27
C SER A 44 6.86 -5.77 -11.91
N GLU A 45 6.22 -6.59 -11.10
CA GLU A 45 5.55 -7.83 -11.49
C GLU A 45 4.12 -7.85 -10.95
N VAL A 46 3.21 -8.51 -11.68
CA VAL A 46 1.84 -8.73 -11.19
C VAL A 46 1.81 -10.04 -10.43
N LEU A 47 1.61 -9.96 -9.12
CA LEU A 47 1.27 -11.10 -8.28
C LEU A 47 -0.23 -11.35 -8.33
N LYS A 48 -0.61 -12.62 -8.45
CA LYS A 48 -2.01 -13.02 -8.51
C LYS A 48 -2.21 -14.38 -7.86
N ASN A 49 -3.32 -14.54 -7.15
CA ASN A 49 -3.77 -15.83 -6.64
C ASN A 49 -4.24 -16.72 -7.81
N ARG A 50 -3.66 -17.92 -7.94
CA ARG A 50 -3.95 -18.86 -9.04
C ARG A 50 -4.09 -20.28 -8.53
N GLY A 51 -5.13 -20.99 -9.01
CA GLY A 51 -5.35 -22.39 -8.64
C GLY A 51 -5.43 -22.57 -7.13
N MET A 52 -4.50 -23.35 -6.57
CA MET A 52 -4.42 -23.61 -5.13
C MET A 52 -3.66 -22.52 -4.34
N GLU A 53 -2.99 -21.58 -5.00
CA GLU A 53 -2.23 -20.48 -4.36
C GLU A 53 -3.16 -19.30 -4.02
N ILE A 54 -4.16 -19.56 -3.18
CA ILE A 54 -5.23 -18.60 -2.87
C ILE A 54 -4.81 -17.45 -1.95
N LEU A 55 -3.61 -17.50 -1.37
CA LEU A 55 -3.06 -16.48 -0.46
C LEU A 55 -1.71 -15.93 -0.93
N ASN A 56 -1.37 -16.07 -2.20
CA ASN A 56 -0.05 -15.66 -2.72
C ASN A 56 0.23 -14.17 -2.46
N VAL A 57 -0.71 -13.29 -2.83
CA VAL A 57 -0.59 -11.84 -2.61
C VAL A 57 -0.46 -11.51 -1.12
N TYR A 58 -1.33 -12.10 -0.30
CA TYR A 58 -1.36 -11.91 1.14
C TYR A 58 -0.05 -12.35 1.82
N ASN A 59 0.44 -13.55 1.50
CA ASN A 59 1.67 -14.10 2.06
C ASN A 59 2.90 -13.30 1.64
N ASN A 60 2.93 -12.80 0.39
CA ASN A 60 4.00 -11.92 -0.07
C ASN A 60 4.03 -10.61 0.74
N GLN A 61 2.86 -10.01 0.98
CA GLN A 61 2.74 -8.78 1.78
C GLN A 61 3.16 -9.00 3.24
N LEU A 62 2.78 -10.12 3.85
CA LEU A 62 3.26 -10.47 5.19
C LEU A 62 4.78 -10.67 5.24
N LYS A 63 5.35 -11.31 4.21
CA LYS A 63 6.80 -11.47 4.10
C LYS A 63 7.51 -10.11 4.02
N MET A 64 7.00 -9.20 3.19
CA MET A 64 7.54 -7.83 3.09
C MET A 64 7.56 -7.11 4.44
N ILE A 65 6.47 -7.19 5.21
CA ILE A 65 6.38 -6.58 6.55
C ILE A 65 7.45 -7.16 7.49
N LYS A 66 7.65 -8.48 7.45
CA LYS A 66 8.62 -9.17 8.32
C LYS A 66 10.08 -8.81 8.02
N GLU A 67 10.41 -8.54 6.76
CA GLU A 67 11.78 -8.30 6.30
C GLU A 67 12.16 -6.81 6.28
N ALA A 68 11.22 -5.91 6.58
CA ALA A 68 11.39 -4.46 6.43
C ALA A 68 12.13 -3.80 7.60
N ASP A 69 12.98 -2.83 7.28
CA ASP A 69 13.67 -1.96 8.24
C ASP A 69 12.90 -0.64 8.49
N HIS A 70 11.93 -0.31 7.62
CA HIS A 70 10.86 0.64 7.88
C HIS A 70 9.63 0.31 7.02
N ILE A 71 8.43 0.76 7.44
CA ILE A 71 7.19 0.50 6.71
C ILE A 71 6.34 1.76 6.60
N TYR A 72 5.95 2.08 5.36
CA TYR A 72 4.91 3.05 5.04
C TYR A 72 3.73 2.32 4.40
N GLY A 73 2.53 2.48 4.97
CA GLY A 73 1.35 1.74 4.53
C GLY A 73 0.12 2.61 4.32
N ILE A 74 -0.64 2.31 3.27
CA ILE A 74 -2.03 2.78 3.11
C ILE A 74 -2.89 1.53 3.12
N SER A 75 -3.73 1.37 4.14
CA SER A 75 -4.49 0.14 4.30
C SER A 75 -5.96 0.32 3.95
N SER A 76 -6.42 -0.37 2.91
CA SER A 76 -7.83 -0.45 2.51
C SER A 76 -8.57 -1.66 3.11
N ALA A 77 -7.86 -2.52 3.85
CA ALA A 77 -8.44 -3.70 4.48
C ALA A 77 -7.63 -4.09 5.73
N VAL A 78 -8.31 -4.53 6.77
CA VAL A 78 -7.66 -5.03 7.99
C VAL A 78 -7.87 -6.53 8.14
N THR A 79 -6.81 -7.23 8.55
CA THR A 79 -6.87 -8.63 8.97
C THR A 79 -6.08 -8.80 10.26
N GLU A 80 -6.40 -9.83 11.04
CA GLU A 80 -5.62 -10.15 12.24
C GLU A 80 -4.16 -10.42 11.93
N GLY A 81 -3.85 -11.12 10.83
CA GLY A 81 -2.45 -11.42 10.47
C GLY A 81 -1.63 -10.18 10.08
N TYR A 82 -2.23 -9.18 9.45
CA TYR A 82 -1.56 -7.88 9.26
C TYR A 82 -1.38 -7.16 10.59
N ALA A 83 -2.42 -7.11 11.43
CA ALA A 83 -2.34 -6.45 12.74
C ALA A 83 -1.27 -7.09 13.63
N ASP A 84 -1.15 -8.41 13.61
CA ASP A 84 -0.13 -9.17 14.34
C ASP A 84 1.27 -8.89 13.81
N SER A 85 1.46 -8.97 12.50
CA SER A 85 2.77 -8.73 11.89
C SER A 85 3.24 -7.29 12.11
N ILE A 86 2.35 -6.30 12.00
CA ILE A 86 2.67 -4.91 12.34
C ILE A 86 3.01 -4.78 13.84
N SER A 87 2.20 -5.36 14.73
CA SER A 87 2.44 -5.29 16.18
C SER A 87 3.81 -5.88 16.57
N GLU A 88 4.20 -6.99 15.97
CA GLU A 88 5.51 -7.63 16.15
C GLU A 88 6.64 -6.67 15.75
N ARG A 89 6.59 -6.12 14.53
CA ARG A 89 7.63 -5.19 14.03
C ARG A 89 7.72 -3.90 14.85
N VAL A 90 6.58 -3.35 15.30
CA VAL A 90 6.59 -2.17 16.20
C VAL A 90 7.33 -2.48 17.51
N LYS A 91 7.10 -3.66 18.10
CA LYS A 91 7.76 -4.06 19.36
C LYS A 91 9.27 -4.28 19.20
N GLU A 92 9.71 -4.63 17.99
CA GLU A 92 11.13 -4.73 17.64
C GLU A 92 11.78 -3.36 17.36
N GLY A 93 11.02 -2.28 17.43
CA GLY A 93 11.51 -0.91 17.25
C GLY A 93 11.53 -0.43 15.79
N ILE A 94 10.94 -1.19 14.87
CA ILE A 94 10.89 -0.81 13.45
C ILE A 94 9.95 0.39 13.26
N PRO A 95 10.37 1.45 12.55
CA PRO A 95 9.50 2.57 12.24
C PRO A 95 8.37 2.18 11.30
N ILE A 96 7.13 2.44 11.70
CA ILE A 96 5.93 2.16 10.91
C ILE A 96 5.00 3.36 10.93
N GLU A 97 4.60 3.81 9.75
CA GLU A 97 3.52 4.78 9.60
C GLU A 97 2.42 4.22 8.69
N LEU A 98 1.19 4.21 9.20
CA LEU A 98 0.01 3.70 8.50
C LEU A 98 -1.03 4.80 8.31
N ILE A 99 -1.59 4.88 7.12
CA ILE A 99 -2.76 5.69 6.79
C ILE A 99 -3.93 4.73 6.54
N VAL A 100 -5.08 5.02 7.16
CA VAL A 100 -6.30 4.25 6.97
C VAL A 100 -7.48 5.16 6.64
N PRO A 101 -8.39 4.77 5.75
CA PRO A 101 -9.64 5.48 5.54
C PRO A 101 -10.58 5.30 6.73
N LEU A 102 -11.57 6.19 6.87
CA LEU A 102 -12.53 6.19 7.98
C LEU A 102 -13.20 4.84 8.25
N HIS A 103 -13.56 4.08 7.20
CA HIS A 103 -14.23 2.79 7.38
C HIS A 103 -13.30 1.75 8.03
N VAL A 104 -12.03 1.71 7.66
CA VAL A 104 -11.01 0.85 8.31
C VAL A 104 -10.73 1.33 9.73
N ALA A 105 -10.68 2.64 9.96
CA ALA A 105 -10.56 3.19 11.32
C ALA A 105 -11.74 2.78 12.22
N GLY A 106 -12.94 2.62 11.66
CA GLY A 106 -14.10 2.07 12.35
C GLY A 106 -13.88 0.63 12.81
N GLU A 107 -13.42 -0.24 11.92
CA GLU A 107 -13.10 -1.64 12.23
C GLU A 107 -11.99 -1.76 13.29
N LEU A 108 -10.97 -0.90 13.22
CA LEU A 108 -9.86 -0.87 14.16
C LEU A 108 -10.27 -0.52 15.60
N LYS A 109 -11.45 0.08 15.81
CA LYS A 109 -12.01 0.38 17.15
C LYS A 109 -12.73 -0.82 17.77
N LEU A 110 -12.87 -1.93 17.04
CA LEU A 110 -13.53 -3.13 17.50
C LEU A 110 -12.50 -4.18 17.93
N SER A 111 -12.90 -5.10 18.81
CA SER A 111 -12.07 -6.26 19.15
C SER A 111 -11.92 -7.18 17.93
N PRO A 112 -10.75 -7.80 17.71
CA PRO A 112 -9.56 -7.79 18.57
C PRO A 112 -8.57 -6.64 18.27
N TYR A 113 -8.89 -5.73 17.35
CA TYR A 113 -7.96 -4.72 16.86
C TYR A 113 -7.72 -3.60 17.87
N VAL A 114 -8.75 -3.19 18.60
CA VAL A 114 -8.64 -2.13 19.61
C VAL A 114 -7.65 -2.49 20.71
N GLU A 115 -7.62 -3.75 21.16
CA GLU A 115 -6.67 -4.22 22.15
C GLU A 115 -5.24 -4.21 21.61
N LYS A 116 -5.05 -4.60 20.34
CA LYS A 116 -3.74 -4.56 19.68
C LYS A 116 -3.25 -3.12 19.53
N LEU A 117 -4.10 -2.18 19.12
CA LEU A 117 -3.75 -0.77 19.04
C LEU A 117 -3.43 -0.17 20.42
N ALA A 118 -4.21 -0.51 21.44
CA ALA A 118 -3.95 -0.07 22.81
C ALA A 118 -2.57 -0.54 23.32
N ALA A 119 -2.11 -1.73 22.90
CA ALA A 119 -0.78 -2.23 23.22
C ALA A 119 0.35 -1.44 22.51
N LEU A 120 0.05 -0.78 21.39
CA LEU A 120 1.04 -0.01 20.59
C LEU A 120 1.06 1.49 20.92
N LYS A 121 0.13 1.99 21.75
CA LYS A 121 -0.07 3.45 21.98
C LYS A 121 1.16 4.22 22.47
N ASN A 122 2.10 3.54 23.15
CA ASN A 122 3.30 4.15 23.74
C ASN A 122 4.56 3.93 22.88
N HIS A 123 4.43 3.28 21.72
CA HIS A 123 5.56 3.07 20.81
C HIS A 123 5.70 4.28 19.88
N GLU A 124 6.72 5.11 20.12
CA GLU A 124 6.99 6.32 19.33
C GLU A 124 7.32 6.02 17.85
N ASN A 125 7.80 4.80 17.58
CA ASN A 125 8.09 4.29 16.25
C ASN A 125 6.83 3.85 15.48
N PHE A 126 5.62 3.97 16.06
CA PHE A 126 4.37 3.65 15.37
C PHE A 126 3.47 4.89 15.25
N LYS A 127 2.99 5.15 14.03
CA LYS A 127 1.99 6.19 13.77
C LYS A 127 0.86 5.61 12.95
N LEU A 128 -0.37 5.84 13.42
CA LEU A 128 -1.59 5.55 12.69
C LEU A 128 -2.32 6.87 12.43
N MET A 129 -2.63 7.13 11.17
CA MET A 129 -3.28 8.34 10.70
C MET A 129 -4.57 7.97 10.00
N VAL A 130 -5.59 8.81 10.14
CA VAL A 130 -6.90 8.59 9.52
C VAL A 130 -7.07 9.61 8.41
N MET A 131 -7.50 9.14 7.25
CA MET A 131 -7.79 9.98 6.09
C MET A 131 -9.30 9.94 5.82
N ASP A 132 -9.90 11.12 5.72
CA ASP A 132 -11.33 11.24 5.40
C ASP A 132 -11.63 10.80 3.97
N GLU A 133 -10.72 11.10 3.04
CA GLU A 133 -10.81 10.69 1.64
C GLU A 133 -10.37 9.24 1.48
N ASP A 134 -11.24 8.38 0.95
CA ASP A 134 -10.88 7.02 0.59
C ASP A 134 -10.33 6.99 -0.84
N ILE A 135 -9.00 7.05 -0.96
CA ILE A 135 -8.30 7.05 -2.26
C ILE A 135 -8.36 5.69 -2.98
N LYS A 136 -8.97 4.65 -2.40
CA LYS A 136 -9.12 3.34 -3.04
C LYS A 136 -7.80 2.69 -3.47
N VAL A 137 -6.77 2.81 -2.64
CA VAL A 137 -5.44 2.20 -2.84
C VAL A 137 -4.97 1.50 -1.57
N GLY A 138 -4.51 0.25 -1.72
CA GLY A 138 -3.71 -0.46 -0.74
C GLY A 138 -2.23 -0.38 -1.10
N LEU A 139 -1.40 0.06 -0.17
CA LEU A 139 0.03 0.26 -0.37
C LEU A 139 0.81 -0.30 0.81
N ILE A 140 1.87 -1.05 0.52
CA ILE A 140 2.94 -1.35 1.46
C ILE A 140 4.24 -0.98 0.77
N VAL A 141 4.98 -0.05 1.36
CA VAL A 141 6.30 0.37 0.91
C VAL A 141 7.28 0.18 2.06
N THR A 142 8.41 -0.42 1.75
CA THR A 142 9.51 -0.67 2.68
C THR A 142 10.81 -0.22 2.04
N ASP A 143 11.90 -0.28 2.79
CA ASP A 143 13.27 -0.09 2.31
C ASP A 143 13.67 -1.03 1.15
N LYS A 144 12.97 -2.15 0.99
CA LYS A 144 13.31 -3.21 0.03
C LYS A 144 12.26 -3.39 -1.06
N HIS A 145 10.99 -3.09 -0.78
CA HIS A 145 9.89 -3.53 -1.63
C HIS A 145 8.72 -2.56 -1.70
N LEU A 146 8.05 -2.57 -2.84
CA LEU A 146 6.72 -2.02 -3.08
C LEU A 146 5.71 -3.15 -3.25
N SER A 147 4.54 -3.01 -2.62
CA SER A 147 3.32 -3.72 -2.99
C SER A 147 2.18 -2.74 -3.17
N LEU A 148 1.55 -2.75 -4.35
CA LEU A 148 0.40 -1.93 -4.71
C LEU A 148 -0.80 -2.83 -5.04
N SER A 149 -1.87 -2.67 -4.27
CA SER A 149 -3.16 -3.33 -4.48
C SER A 149 -4.23 -2.26 -4.68
N LEU A 150 -5.21 -2.54 -5.54
CA LEU A 150 -6.20 -1.55 -5.96
C LEU A 150 -7.61 -2.12 -5.82
N TYR A 151 -8.59 -1.22 -5.86
CA TYR A 151 -9.97 -1.64 -6.00
C TYR A 151 -10.23 -2.11 -7.43
N LYS A 152 -11.18 -3.02 -7.60
CA LYS A 152 -11.68 -3.43 -8.92
C LYS A 152 -12.27 -2.21 -9.66
N LYS A 153 -12.45 -2.34 -10.97
CA LYS A 153 -12.78 -1.24 -11.89
C LYS A 153 -13.88 -0.28 -11.42
N GLU A 154 -14.92 -0.80 -10.75
CA GLU A 154 -16.04 -0.01 -10.24
C GLU A 154 -15.73 0.79 -8.95
N GLY A 155 -14.55 0.61 -8.35
CA GLY A 155 -14.13 1.32 -7.13
C GLY A 155 -14.81 0.84 -5.84
N ILE A 156 -15.62 -0.22 -5.90
CA ILE A 156 -16.42 -0.72 -4.77
C ILE A 156 -15.68 -1.81 -3.97
N GLU A 157 -15.12 -2.80 -4.67
CA GLU A 157 -14.50 -3.97 -4.04
C GLU A 157 -12.96 -3.87 -4.09
N TYR A 158 -12.30 -4.01 -2.94
CA TYR A 158 -10.85 -4.10 -2.86
C TYR A 158 -10.34 -5.44 -3.41
N ASP A 159 -9.42 -5.44 -4.37
CA ASP A 159 -8.90 -6.68 -4.97
C ASP A 159 -7.77 -7.28 -4.12
N ILE A 160 -8.13 -8.23 -3.26
CA ILE A 160 -7.17 -9.01 -2.46
C ILE A 160 -6.44 -10.11 -3.26
N SER A 161 -6.84 -10.34 -4.50
CA SER A 161 -6.38 -11.47 -5.31
C SER A 161 -5.27 -11.12 -6.29
N THR A 162 -5.08 -9.84 -6.57
CA THR A 162 -4.09 -9.35 -7.54
C THR A 162 -3.43 -8.07 -7.03
N GLY A 163 -2.12 -7.94 -7.20
CA GLY A 163 -1.37 -6.74 -6.87
C GLY A 163 -0.12 -6.61 -7.73
N LEU A 164 0.46 -5.41 -7.75
CA LEU A 164 1.80 -5.18 -8.27
C LEU A 164 2.81 -5.28 -7.14
N PHE A 165 3.92 -5.93 -7.43
CA PHE A 165 5.06 -6.06 -6.53
C PHE A 165 6.32 -5.60 -7.23
N SER A 166 7.23 -4.96 -6.50
CA SER A 166 8.52 -4.56 -7.04
C SER A 166 9.59 -4.53 -5.95
N SER A 167 10.84 -4.78 -6.36
CA SER A 167 12.05 -4.48 -5.59
C SER A 167 12.90 -3.41 -6.27
N ASP A 168 12.41 -2.82 -7.35
CA ASP A 168 13.11 -1.75 -8.06
C ASP A 168 13.02 -0.44 -7.28
N SER A 169 14.16 0.22 -7.12
CA SER A 169 14.27 1.49 -6.37
C SER A 169 13.30 2.58 -6.85
N LYS A 170 13.05 2.71 -8.16
CA LYS A 170 12.14 3.74 -8.68
C LYS A 170 10.69 3.44 -8.32
N ALA A 171 10.32 2.16 -8.29
CA ALA A 171 9.00 1.75 -7.86
C ALA A 171 8.79 2.02 -6.37
N ILE A 172 9.81 1.76 -5.54
CA ILE A 172 9.79 2.07 -4.11
C ILE A 172 9.62 3.57 -3.90
N GLU A 173 10.45 4.40 -4.55
CA GLU A 173 10.35 5.88 -4.50
C GLU A 173 8.96 6.37 -4.95
N TRP A 174 8.39 5.82 -6.02
CA TRP A 174 7.04 6.15 -6.48
C TRP A 174 5.99 5.85 -5.41
N GLY A 175 6.12 4.71 -4.71
CA GLY A 175 5.25 4.33 -3.61
C GLY A 175 5.40 5.25 -2.40
N GLU A 176 6.62 5.64 -2.03
CA GLU A 176 6.85 6.63 -0.97
C GLU A 176 6.20 7.97 -1.32
N MET A 177 6.33 8.43 -2.57
CA MET A 177 5.67 9.66 -3.03
C MET A 177 4.15 9.57 -2.89
N LEU A 178 3.54 8.42 -3.18
CA LEU A 178 2.12 8.19 -2.96
C LEU A 178 1.75 8.27 -1.48
N PHE A 179 2.52 7.60 -0.63
CA PHE A 179 2.33 7.68 0.81
C PHE A 179 2.41 9.12 1.34
N TRP A 180 3.45 9.88 0.96
CA TRP A 180 3.62 11.26 1.41
C TRP A 180 2.53 12.20 0.90
N TYR A 181 2.07 12.00 -0.34
CA TYR A 181 0.92 12.75 -0.86
C TYR A 181 -0.32 12.54 0.01
N CYS A 182 -0.62 11.28 0.36
CA CYS A 182 -1.77 10.93 1.20
C CYS A 182 -1.60 11.40 2.64
N LYS A 183 -0.38 11.31 3.18
CA LYS A 183 -0.06 11.79 4.53
C LYS A 183 -0.33 13.30 4.67
N GLY A 184 -0.02 14.09 3.63
CA GLY A 184 -0.31 15.52 3.61
C GLY A 184 -1.80 15.86 3.66
N LYS A 185 -2.69 14.88 3.41
CA LYS A 185 -4.15 14.99 3.52
C LYS A 185 -4.73 14.31 4.76
N ALA A 186 -3.94 13.52 5.47
CA ALA A 186 -4.41 12.71 6.59
C ALA A 186 -4.32 13.49 7.90
N ASP A 187 -5.28 13.26 8.79
CA ASP A 187 -5.28 13.84 10.12
C ASP A 187 -4.64 12.87 11.13
N PHE A 188 -3.87 13.44 12.05
CA PHE A 188 -3.30 12.70 13.17
C PHE A 188 -4.38 12.45 14.22
N THR A 189 -5.16 11.38 14.05
CA THR A 189 -6.07 10.94 15.11
C THR A 189 -5.30 10.12 16.13
N LYS A 190 -5.19 10.62 17.36
CA LYS A 190 -4.83 9.76 18.50
C LYS A 190 -6.03 8.87 18.77
N PHE A 191 -5.91 7.57 18.50
CA PHE A 191 -6.86 6.59 19.00
C PHE A 191 -6.73 6.62 20.54
N GLN A 192 -7.72 7.24 21.20
CA GLN A 192 -7.84 7.34 22.66
C GLN A 192 -8.40 6.04 23.23
#